data_AF-A0A9X0DEE1-F1
#
_entry.id   AF-A0A9X0DEE1-F1
#
_cell.length_a   1.000
_cell.length_b   1.000
_cell.length_c   1.000
_cell.angle_alpha   90.00
_cell.angle_beta   90.00
_cell.angle_gamma   90.00
#
_symmetry.space_group_name_H-M   'P 1'
#
loop_
_entity.id
_entity.type
_entity.pdbx_description
1 polymer ?
#
loop_
_entity_poly.entity_id
_entity_poly.type
_entity_poly.pdbx_seq_one_letter_code
_entity_poly.pdbx_strand_id
1 'polypeptide(L)'
;MKKGTPMQQTTKPTGQTAALQPTDKTTGQTATQSPSATGQIATQATHETTGQAETQTSYVQELKGELFSVTSKSQLKSVSDKYNAKVPPPLTSQFTERVNKPEAVKSYKEREKREVTHLYPSAEEQDHLQSSTTTSEAPVRRQRKQAKCRKCGKPMKGHSASVCNTDNSTN
;
A
#
# COMPACT_ATOMS: atom_id res chain seq x y z
N MET A 1 53.40 -33.10 -0.83
CA MET A 1 52.29 -33.62 0.00
C MET A 1 52.40 -33.03 1.40
N LYS A 2 51.62 -31.99 1.72
CA LYS A 2 51.52 -31.43 3.07
C LYS A 2 50.07 -31.58 3.52
N LYS A 3 49.87 -32.30 4.64
CA LYS A 3 48.57 -32.70 5.18
C LYS A 3 47.93 -31.49 5.89
N GLY A 4 46.66 -31.23 5.59
CA GLY A 4 45.85 -30.21 6.23
C GLY A 4 45.28 -30.68 7.56
N THR A 5 45.16 -29.74 8.50
CA THR A 5 44.51 -29.91 9.81
C THR A 5 43.21 -29.11 9.80
N PRO A 6 42.05 -29.69 10.19
CA PRO A 6 40.80 -28.94 10.27
C PRO A 6 40.66 -28.24 11.64
N MET A 7 40.29 -26.96 11.62
CA MET A 7 39.96 -26.15 12.78
C MET A 7 38.47 -26.31 13.09
N GLN A 8 38.14 -27.01 14.17
CA GLN A 8 36.76 -27.12 14.66
C GLN A 8 36.42 -25.87 15.50
N GLN A 9 35.27 -25.25 15.24
CA GLN A 9 34.70 -24.23 16.11
C GLN A 9 33.44 -24.77 16.79
N THR A 10 33.54 -24.88 18.10
CA THR A 10 32.49 -25.10 19.09
C THR A 10 31.78 -23.78 19.38
N THR A 11 30.45 -23.73 19.28
CA THR A 11 29.61 -22.92 20.19
C THR A 11 28.23 -23.56 20.34
N LYS A 12 27.80 -23.73 21.61
CA LYS A 12 26.41 -24.01 22.02
C LYS A 12 25.59 -22.72 21.92
N PRO A 13 24.25 -22.80 21.89
CA PRO A 13 23.57 -22.38 23.11
C PRO A 13 22.39 -23.27 23.58
N THR A 14 22.20 -23.13 24.88
CA THR A 14 21.29 -23.72 25.86
C THR A 14 19.86 -23.17 25.78
N GLY A 15 18.87 -24.01 26.15
CA GLY A 15 17.59 -23.65 26.79
C GLY A 15 16.48 -23.19 25.84
N GLN A 16 15.48 -24.00 25.47
CA GLN A 16 14.28 -24.39 26.24
C GLN A 16 13.61 -23.25 27.01
N THR A 17 12.36 -22.91 26.66
CA THR A 17 11.20 -22.84 27.59
C THR A 17 9.87 -22.63 26.83
N ALA A 18 9.01 -23.64 26.95
CA ALA A 18 7.54 -23.68 27.09
C ALA A 18 6.62 -22.88 26.14
N ALA A 19 5.87 -23.66 25.35
CA ALA A 19 4.47 -23.40 25.02
C ALA A 19 3.60 -23.39 26.28
N LEU A 20 2.49 -22.63 26.30
CA LEU A 20 1.21 -22.92 26.97
C LEU A 20 0.20 -21.77 26.66
N GLN A 21 -0.87 -22.10 25.93
CA GLN A 21 -2.24 -21.60 26.15
C GLN A 21 -3.05 -22.82 26.68
N PRO A 22 -4.34 -22.75 27.12
CA PRO A 22 -5.30 -21.64 27.29
C PRO A 22 -6.05 -21.68 28.67
N THR A 23 -7.22 -21.01 28.74
CA THR A 23 -8.26 -20.91 29.81
C THR A 23 -7.98 -19.85 30.89
N ASP A 24 -8.92 -18.97 31.29
CA ASP A 24 -10.31 -19.24 31.67
C ASP A 24 -11.29 -18.08 31.41
N LYS A 25 -12.55 -18.49 31.26
CA LYS A 25 -13.76 -17.66 31.37
C LYS A 25 -13.90 -17.17 32.81
N THR A 26 -14.26 -15.90 33.03
CA THR A 26 -15.04 -15.51 34.20
C THR A 26 -15.94 -14.33 33.88
N THR A 27 -17.23 -14.64 33.93
CA THR A 27 -18.39 -13.75 33.99
C THR A 27 -18.29 -12.77 35.15
N GLY A 28 -18.54 -11.49 34.89
CA GLY A 28 -18.75 -10.46 35.90
C GLY A 28 -19.63 -9.36 35.34
N GLN A 29 -20.95 -9.55 35.43
CA GLN A 29 -21.93 -8.49 35.30
C GLN A 29 -21.90 -7.64 36.57
N THR A 30 -21.72 -6.33 36.44
CA THR A 30 -22.22 -5.38 37.45
C THR A 30 -22.84 -4.19 36.73
N ALA A 31 -24.06 -3.89 37.15
CA ALA A 31 -24.96 -2.93 36.58
C ALA A 31 -24.70 -1.49 37.07
N THR A 32 -25.26 -0.54 36.32
CA THR A 32 -25.81 0.76 36.77
C THR A 32 -24.86 1.73 37.50
N GLN A 33 -24.55 2.86 36.86
CA GLN A 33 -25.16 4.15 37.19
C GLN A 33 -24.56 5.28 36.35
N SER A 34 -25.46 5.92 35.59
CA SER A 34 -25.30 7.27 35.08
C SER A 34 -25.40 8.27 36.24
N PRO A 35 -24.55 9.30 36.27
CA PRO A 35 -25.03 10.60 36.71
C PRO A 35 -25.00 11.60 35.55
N SER A 36 -26.20 12.02 35.19
CA SER A 36 -26.50 13.29 34.53
C SER A 36 -25.95 14.42 35.39
N ALA A 37 -25.08 15.27 34.83
CA ALA A 37 -24.70 16.54 35.42
C ALA A 37 -24.88 17.65 34.38
N THR A 38 -26.09 18.20 34.41
CA THR A 38 -26.51 19.47 33.85
C THR A 38 -25.70 20.63 34.43
N GLY A 39 -25.20 21.52 33.56
CA GLY A 39 -24.70 22.86 33.88
C GLY A 39 -23.30 22.87 34.53
N GLN A 40 -22.31 23.61 34.04
CA GLN A 40 -22.35 25.05 33.81
C GLN A 40 -21.48 25.43 32.61
N ILE A 41 -22.04 26.22 31.70
CA ILE A 41 -21.31 26.91 30.65
C ILE A 41 -20.67 28.13 31.31
N ALA A 42 -19.40 28.04 31.68
CA ALA A 42 -18.62 29.22 32.01
C ALA A 42 -18.24 29.92 30.71
N THR A 43 -19.08 30.87 30.30
CA THR A 43 -18.71 31.93 29.37
C THR A 43 -17.54 32.71 29.96
N GLN A 44 -16.34 32.51 29.40
CA GLN A 44 -15.28 33.51 29.45
C GLN A 44 -15.08 34.04 28.03
N ALA A 45 -15.94 34.99 27.69
CA ALA A 45 -15.63 35.98 26.68
C ALA A 45 -14.65 36.97 27.30
N THR A 46 -13.45 37.05 26.73
CA THR A 46 -12.62 38.24 26.45
C THR A 46 -11.18 37.77 26.31
N HIS A 47 -10.74 37.49 25.10
CA HIS A 47 -9.39 37.85 24.71
C HIS A 47 -9.49 38.78 23.51
N GLU A 48 -9.02 39.98 23.78
CA GLU A 48 -9.10 41.18 22.98
C GLU A 48 -8.46 40.97 21.61
N THR A 49 -9.15 41.42 20.57
CA THR A 49 -8.69 41.41 19.17
C THR A 49 -7.81 42.64 18.88
N THR A 50 -6.99 43.08 19.84
CA THR A 50 -6.15 44.29 19.68
C THR A 50 -4.84 44.13 20.46
N GLY A 51 -3.91 43.34 19.94
CA GLY A 51 -2.58 43.14 20.59
C GLY A 51 -1.57 42.27 19.84
N GLN A 52 -1.84 41.87 18.60
CA GLN A 52 -0.99 40.90 17.88
C GLN A 52 0.30 41.50 17.26
N ALA A 53 0.45 42.83 17.21
CA ALA A 53 1.62 43.47 16.60
C ALA A 53 2.81 43.68 17.56
N GLU A 54 2.56 43.89 18.86
CA GLU A 54 3.61 44.17 19.85
C GLU A 54 4.19 42.90 20.49
N THR A 55 3.41 41.82 20.53
CA THR A 55 3.81 40.55 21.15
C THR A 55 4.75 39.72 20.28
N GLN A 56 4.60 39.78 18.95
CA GLN A 56 5.47 39.03 18.03
C GLN A 56 6.92 39.56 18.05
N THR A 57 7.10 40.87 18.12
CA THR A 57 8.43 41.48 18.16
C THR A 57 9.14 41.21 19.48
N SER A 58 8.42 41.27 20.60
CA SER A 58 8.93 40.90 21.93
C SER A 58 9.38 39.44 21.99
N TYR A 59 8.55 38.50 21.53
CA TYR A 59 8.91 37.07 21.48
C TYR A 59 10.18 36.79 20.66
N VAL A 60 10.29 37.41 19.47
CA VAL A 60 11.45 37.24 18.60
C VAL A 60 12.71 37.84 19.24
N GLN A 61 12.59 38.96 19.96
CA GLN A 61 13.70 39.57 20.68
C GLN A 61 14.19 38.70 21.85
N GLU A 62 13.27 38.07 22.60
CA GLU A 62 13.62 37.13 23.67
C GLU A 62 14.35 35.90 23.12
N LEU A 63 13.83 35.28 22.06
CA LEU A 63 14.50 34.16 21.38
C LEU A 63 15.89 34.54 20.88
N LYS A 64 16.02 35.73 20.29
CA LYS A 64 17.31 36.26 19.83
C LYS A 64 18.26 36.45 21.01
N GLY A 65 17.80 37.04 22.11
CA GLY A 65 18.59 37.23 23.33
C GLY A 65 19.08 35.89 23.89
N GLU A 66 18.20 34.91 24.02
CA GLU A 66 18.56 33.57 24.52
C GLU A 66 19.51 32.83 23.56
N LEU A 67 19.30 32.90 22.25
CA LEU A 67 20.14 32.16 21.28
C LEU A 67 21.54 32.76 21.13
N PHE A 68 21.65 34.10 21.12
CA PHE A 68 22.91 34.79 20.90
C PHE A 68 23.70 35.08 22.19
N SER A 69 23.11 34.89 23.37
CA SER A 69 23.84 34.98 24.65
C SER A 69 24.53 33.67 25.06
N VAL A 70 24.22 32.55 24.42
CA VAL A 70 24.84 31.26 24.69
C VAL A 70 26.30 31.27 24.24
N THR A 71 27.22 31.08 25.18
CA THR A 71 28.68 31.05 24.92
C THR A 71 29.26 29.64 24.96
N SER A 72 28.51 28.66 25.47
CA SER A 72 28.98 27.29 25.70
C SER A 72 28.02 26.22 25.17
N LYS A 73 28.54 25.06 24.79
CA LYS A 73 27.74 23.92 24.29
C LYS A 73 26.77 23.37 25.34
N SER A 74 27.12 23.43 26.62
CA SER A 74 26.25 22.98 27.72
C SER A 74 25.01 23.87 27.86
N GLN A 75 25.19 25.20 27.77
CA GLN A 75 24.08 26.16 27.73
C GLN A 75 23.21 25.97 26.49
N LEU A 76 23.82 25.73 25.32
CA LEU A 76 23.07 25.45 24.10
C LEU A 76 22.18 24.22 24.25
N LYS A 77 22.69 23.17 24.91
CA LYS A 77 21.91 21.96 25.20
C LYS A 77 20.75 22.25 26.15
N SER A 78 20.96 23.03 27.20
CA SER A 78 19.88 23.46 28.12
C SER A 78 18.78 24.25 27.41
N VAL A 79 19.16 25.21 26.55
CA VAL A 79 18.21 25.96 25.72
C VAL A 79 17.44 25.02 24.78
N SER A 80 18.13 24.11 24.09
CA SER A 80 17.51 23.10 23.24
C SER A 80 16.51 22.24 24.00
N ASP A 81 16.89 21.72 25.16
CA ASP A 81 16.05 20.85 25.99
C ASP A 81 14.81 21.62 26.52
N LYS A 82 14.95 22.90 26.91
CA LYS A 82 13.84 23.80 27.32
C LYS A 82 12.80 23.97 26.21
N TYR A 83 13.23 24.16 24.96
CA TYR A 83 12.31 24.35 23.84
C TYR A 83 11.73 23.03 23.33
N ASN A 84 12.52 21.96 23.31
CA ASN A 84 12.04 20.62 22.93
C ASN A 84 10.92 20.13 23.87
N ALA A 85 10.97 20.49 25.16
CA ALA A 85 9.90 20.16 26.12
C ALA A 85 8.56 20.88 25.82
N LYS A 86 8.59 22.00 25.08
CA LYS A 86 7.41 22.77 24.67
C LYS A 86 6.87 22.36 23.30
N VAL A 87 7.59 21.48 22.59
CA VAL A 87 7.15 21.01 21.27
C VAL A 87 5.91 20.12 21.46
N PRO A 88 4.76 20.48 20.88
CA PRO A 88 3.58 19.64 20.96
C PRO A 88 3.84 18.30 20.25
N PRO A 89 3.12 17.24 20.63
CA PRO A 89 3.17 15.98 19.91
C PRO A 89 2.92 16.19 18.41
N PRO A 90 3.58 15.43 17.53
CA PRO A 90 3.36 15.55 16.10
C PRO A 90 1.90 15.20 15.77
N LEU A 91 1.33 15.88 14.77
CA LEU A 91 -0.06 15.65 14.34
C LEU A 91 -0.33 14.18 13.98
N THR A 92 0.69 13.47 13.49
CA THR A 92 0.61 12.03 13.18
C THR A 92 0.31 11.17 14.41
N SER A 93 0.59 11.64 15.62
CA SER A 93 0.28 10.94 16.88
C SER A 93 -1.22 10.79 17.12
N GLN A 94 -2.06 11.61 16.48
CA GLN A 94 -3.51 11.51 16.59
C GLN A 94 -4.07 10.33 15.79
N PHE A 95 -3.30 9.79 14.84
CA PHE A 95 -3.71 8.70 13.97
C PHE A 95 -3.06 7.39 14.42
N THR A 96 -3.61 6.78 15.47
CA THR A 96 -3.10 5.51 16.05
C THR A 96 -3.14 4.34 15.08
N GLU A 97 -4.03 4.38 14.10
CA GLU A 97 -4.17 3.36 13.06
C GLU A 97 -3.10 3.47 11.96
N ARG A 98 -2.45 4.63 11.81
CA ARG A 98 -1.47 4.84 10.74
C ARG A 98 -0.12 4.26 11.15
N VAL A 99 0.44 3.49 10.23
CA VAL A 99 1.82 2.99 10.31
C VAL A 99 2.78 4.17 10.44
N ASN A 100 3.71 4.08 11.39
CA ASN A 100 4.70 5.13 11.60
C ASN A 100 5.69 5.21 10.42
N LYS A 101 6.39 6.34 10.28
CA LYS A 101 7.36 6.53 9.17
C LYS A 101 8.43 5.43 9.08
N PRO A 102 9.15 5.04 10.14
CA PRO A 102 10.22 4.05 10.01
C PRO A 102 9.67 2.66 9.61
N GLU A 103 8.51 2.27 10.13
CA GLU A 103 7.84 1.03 9.76
C GLU A 103 7.34 1.06 8.31
N ALA A 104 6.74 2.18 7.87
CA ALA A 104 6.30 2.34 6.49
C ALA A 104 7.47 2.22 5.49
N VAL A 105 8.62 2.81 5.81
CA VAL A 105 9.85 2.67 5.00
C VAL A 105 10.34 1.22 4.98
N LYS A 106 10.28 0.51 6.12
CA LYS A 106 10.66 -0.90 6.19
C LYS A 106 9.74 -1.76 5.33
N SER A 107 8.42 -1.60 5.45
CA SER A 107 7.43 -2.33 4.64
C SER A 107 7.58 -2.02 3.15
N TYR A 108 7.94 -0.80 2.79
CA TYR A 108 8.26 -0.44 1.39
C TYR A 108 9.47 -1.22 0.88
N LYS A 109 10.60 -1.19 1.62
CA LYS A 109 11.82 -1.91 1.22
C LYS A 109 11.61 -3.42 1.18
N GLU A 110 10.80 -3.98 2.08
CA GLU A 110 10.42 -5.38 2.05
C GLU A 110 9.57 -5.72 0.82
N ARG A 111 8.66 -4.82 0.42
CA ARG A 111 7.87 -4.97 -0.80
C ARG A 111 8.72 -4.87 -2.06
N GLU A 112 9.69 -3.97 -2.08
CA GLU A 112 10.63 -3.80 -3.19
C GLU A 112 11.53 -5.04 -3.39
N LYS A 113 11.94 -5.68 -2.29
CA LYS A 113 12.72 -6.92 -2.31
C LYS A 113 11.92 -8.15 -2.77
N ARG A 114 10.61 -8.16 -2.53
CA ARG A 114 9.74 -9.19 -3.08
C ARG A 114 9.59 -8.83 -4.54
N GLU A 115 10.23 -9.58 -5.44
CA GLU A 115 10.19 -9.33 -6.88
C GLU A 115 8.77 -8.91 -7.28
N VAL A 116 8.64 -7.65 -7.70
CA VAL A 116 7.39 -7.13 -8.21
C VAL A 116 7.15 -7.94 -9.47
N THR A 117 6.24 -8.91 -9.40
CA THR A 117 5.75 -9.61 -10.58
C THR A 117 5.42 -8.55 -11.61
N HIS A 118 6.25 -8.43 -12.65
CA HIS A 118 6.06 -7.41 -13.65
C HIS A 118 4.67 -7.64 -14.22
N LEU A 119 3.79 -6.63 -14.12
CA LEU A 119 2.39 -6.72 -14.57
C LEU A 119 2.29 -7.11 -16.05
N TYR A 120 3.38 -6.88 -16.79
CA TYR A 120 3.55 -7.25 -18.17
C TYR A 120 4.90 -7.95 -18.34
N PRO A 121 4.99 -8.88 -19.30
CA PRO A 121 6.27 -9.48 -19.69
C PRO A 121 7.28 -8.38 -20.07
N SER A 122 8.55 -8.66 -19.83
CA SER A 122 9.64 -7.77 -20.22
C SER A 122 9.65 -7.55 -21.74
N ALA A 123 10.32 -6.48 -22.21
CA ALA A 123 10.40 -6.21 -23.65
C ALA A 123 11.02 -7.41 -24.42
N GLU A 124 12.02 -8.08 -23.85
CA GLU A 124 12.65 -9.26 -24.43
C GLU A 124 11.69 -10.45 -24.51
N GLU A 125 10.88 -10.66 -23.47
CA GLU A 125 9.84 -11.69 -23.47
C GLU A 125 8.73 -11.39 -24.48
N GLN A 126 8.39 -10.11 -24.66
CA GLN A 126 7.42 -9.66 -25.65
C GLN A 126 7.93 -9.90 -27.08
N ASP A 127 9.19 -9.60 -27.36
CA ASP A 127 9.80 -9.86 -28.66
C ASP A 127 9.86 -11.37 -28.98
N HIS A 128 10.14 -12.20 -27.98
CA HIS A 128 10.08 -13.66 -28.11
C HIS A 128 8.65 -14.15 -28.38
N LEU A 129 7.65 -13.63 -27.67
CA LEU A 129 6.24 -13.95 -27.90
C LEU A 129 5.79 -13.50 -29.30
N GLN A 130 6.18 -12.30 -29.74
CA GLN A 130 5.83 -11.79 -31.06
C GLN A 130 6.49 -12.60 -32.18
N SER A 131 7.79 -12.91 -32.07
CA SER A 131 8.49 -13.74 -33.06
C SER A 131 7.91 -15.15 -33.17
N SER A 132 7.43 -15.73 -32.07
CA SER A 132 6.73 -17.03 -32.08
C SER A 132 5.38 -16.97 -32.85
N THR A 133 4.68 -15.82 -32.79
CA THR A 133 3.42 -15.64 -33.52
C THR A 133 3.61 -15.33 -35.00
N THR A 134 4.66 -14.59 -35.38
CA THR A 134 4.94 -14.23 -36.79
C THR A 134 5.47 -15.40 -37.61
N THR A 135 6.05 -16.42 -36.97
CA THR A 135 6.59 -17.61 -37.63
C THR A 135 5.55 -18.74 -37.78
N SER A 136 4.39 -18.61 -37.12
CA SER A 136 3.25 -19.47 -37.43
C SER A 136 2.69 -19.04 -38.79
N GLU A 137 2.77 -19.92 -39.78
CA GLU A 137 2.20 -19.70 -41.11
C GLU A 137 0.79 -19.12 -40.98
N ALA A 138 0.55 -17.98 -41.64
CA ALA A 138 -0.77 -17.37 -41.68
C ALA A 138 -1.79 -18.47 -42.00
N PRO A 139 -2.89 -18.62 -41.23
CA PRO A 139 -3.80 -19.73 -41.42
C PRO A 139 -4.27 -19.69 -42.87
N VAL A 140 -3.92 -20.73 -43.64
CA VAL A 140 -4.37 -20.89 -45.02
C VAL A 140 -5.85 -20.60 -45.01
N ARG A 141 -6.27 -19.51 -45.65
CA ARG A 141 -7.69 -19.13 -45.72
C ARG A 141 -8.42 -20.28 -46.37
N ARG A 142 -9.00 -21.17 -45.56
CA ARG A 142 -9.81 -22.28 -46.06
C ARG A 142 -10.91 -21.63 -46.87
N GLN A 143 -10.89 -21.83 -48.19
CA GLN A 143 -11.96 -21.34 -49.05
C GLN A 143 -13.26 -21.90 -48.49
N ARG A 144 -14.13 -21.02 -47.99
CA ARG A 144 -15.37 -21.42 -47.35
C ARG A 144 -16.22 -22.11 -48.42
N LYS A 145 -16.51 -23.40 -48.21
CA LYS A 145 -17.40 -24.16 -49.11
C LYS A 145 -18.72 -23.41 -49.22
N GLN A 146 -19.17 -23.18 -50.45
CA GLN A 146 -20.45 -22.51 -50.70
C GLN A 146 -21.60 -23.36 -50.15
N ALA A 147 -22.54 -22.73 -49.46
CA ALA A 147 -23.74 -23.40 -48.98
C ALA A 147 -24.58 -23.87 -50.18
N LYS A 148 -25.00 -25.15 -50.14
CA LYS A 148 -25.88 -25.75 -51.15
C LYS A 148 -27.30 -25.81 -50.62
N CYS A 149 -28.28 -25.63 -51.50
CA CYS A 149 -29.68 -25.75 -51.16
C CYS A 149 -30.02 -27.22 -50.83
N ARG A 150 -30.73 -27.46 -49.72
CA ARG A 150 -31.15 -28.81 -49.32
C ARG A 150 -32.16 -29.44 -50.29
N LYS A 151 -32.94 -28.64 -51.01
CA LYS A 151 -33.99 -29.10 -51.93
C LYS A 151 -33.47 -29.43 -53.33
N CYS A 152 -32.60 -28.59 -53.91
CA CYS A 152 -32.14 -28.75 -55.30
C CYS A 152 -30.63 -29.03 -55.44
N GLY A 153 -29.85 -29.04 -54.36
CA GLY A 153 -28.41 -29.31 -54.38
C GLY A 153 -27.53 -28.23 -55.02
N LYS A 154 -28.12 -27.23 -55.70
CA LYS A 154 -27.42 -26.10 -56.33
C LYS A 154 -26.91 -25.10 -55.27
N PRO A 155 -25.86 -24.31 -55.57
CA PRO A 155 -25.41 -23.25 -54.67
C PRO A 155 -26.55 -22.30 -54.33
N MET A 156 -26.64 -21.86 -53.08
CA MET A 156 -27.68 -20.92 -52.62
C MET A 156 -27.50 -19.48 -53.15
N LYS A 157 -26.71 -19.30 -54.22
CA LYS A 157 -26.51 -18.01 -54.87
C LYS A 157 -27.66 -17.81 -55.87
N GLY A 158 -28.65 -17.03 -55.44
CA GLY A 158 -29.85 -16.72 -56.24
C GLY A 158 -31.17 -17.23 -55.65
N HIS A 159 -31.14 -18.01 -54.56
CA HIS A 159 -32.36 -18.36 -53.80
C HIS A 159 -32.02 -18.79 -52.36
N SER A 160 -32.97 -18.59 -51.45
CA SER A 160 -32.87 -19.10 -50.08
C SER A 160 -33.36 -20.55 -49.98
N ALA A 161 -33.06 -21.25 -48.88
CA ALA A 161 -33.49 -22.63 -48.69
C ALA A 161 -35.03 -22.78 -48.62
N SER A 162 -35.72 -21.71 -48.22
CA SER A 162 -37.18 -21.67 -48.16
C SER A 162 -37.80 -21.48 -49.54
N VAL A 163 -37.25 -20.59 -50.37
CA VAL A 163 -37.78 -20.20 -51.68
C VAL A 163 -37.02 -20.91 -52.80
N CYS A 164 -37.01 -22.24 -52.75
CA CYS A 164 -36.46 -23.04 -53.83
C CYS A 164 -37.56 -23.34 -54.86
N ASN A 165 -37.44 -22.78 -56.05
CA ASN A 165 -38.30 -23.13 -57.18
C ASN A 165 -37.78 -24.44 -57.80
N THR A 166 -38.33 -25.58 -57.38
CA THR A 166 -37.97 -26.91 -57.89
C THR A 166 -38.61 -27.23 -59.25
N ASP A 167 -39.40 -26.31 -59.82
CA ASP A 167 -40.29 -26.63 -60.93
C ASP A 167 -39.69 -26.37 -62.32
N ASN A 168 -38.35 -26.46 -62.46
CA ASN A 168 -37.74 -26.44 -63.78
C ASN A 168 -36.43 -27.27 -63.84
N SER A 169 -36.57 -28.59 -63.71
CA SER A 169 -35.51 -29.54 -64.06
C SER A 169 -36.10 -30.92 -64.37
N THR A 170 -36.92 -30.99 -65.42
CA THR A 170 -37.21 -32.23 -66.15
C THR A 170 -36.60 -32.13 -67.55
N ASN A 171 -35.33 -32.52 -67.65
CA ASN A 171 -34.71 -33.42 -68.65
C ASN A 171 -33.18 -33.33 -68.53
#